data_AF-A0A0N5AB58-F1
#
_entry.id   AF-A0A0N5AB58-F1
#
_cell.length_a   1.000
_cell.length_b   1.000
_cell.length_c   1.000
_cell.angle_alpha   90.00
_cell.angle_beta   90.00
_cell.angle_gamma   90.00
#
_symmetry.space_group_name_H-M   'P 1'
#
loop_
_entity.id
_entity.type
_entity.pdbx_description
1 polymer ?
#
loop_
_entity_poly.entity_id
_entity_poly.type
_entity_poly.pdbx_seq_one_letter_code
_entity_poly.pdbx_strand_id
1 'polypeptide(L)'
;MVSEKVGKCEKYLIGNYASEPLLISKHSHHYCLFQIQANSALIDYYENPKEVKHISHEITFDEAKTLCQDSFGGELLVAKSKGLLSLYIDIFREYATTPLILFDQINDSGKCIYLEHSAKRTDIKGFCERRLHFSYIREPLLASVNRNDAIYCLHDIYIPDNSIKSFESAQVFCSIVFDGSVLYVIDGGEFNFIQRYLFGQQHSPRLMFDIRPIQFPPERAESRTNHSKFLIDKLRNSKEYYETGSGCYAIVYNYRRNEGEVSPVSCKRVWRRITCKEMIATRFWRRDVGEISQTGITMAEYHKHFMALSKKMEKDEQKPTVWVLHLASTFLIALVLTALCTLIVVKIDDLHQYVEYMETIAKAEIEVHNEY
;
A
#
# COMPACT_ATOMS: atom_id res chain seq x y z
N MET A 1 -4.74 23.21 18.68
CA MET A 1 -3.93 22.78 17.53
C MET A 1 -3.10 23.96 17.08
N VAL A 2 -1.81 23.97 17.38
CA VAL A 2 -0.88 25.01 16.89
C VAL A 2 -0.54 24.63 15.45
N SER A 3 -0.85 25.50 14.47
CA SER A 3 -0.47 25.25 13.08
C SER A 3 1.05 25.40 12.96
N GLU A 4 1.77 24.29 12.82
CA GLU A 4 3.21 24.29 12.59
C GLU A 4 3.48 24.79 11.16
N LYS A 5 4.36 25.79 11.03
CA LYS A 5 4.80 26.32 9.73
C LYS A 5 6.09 25.62 9.34
N VAL A 6 6.04 24.87 8.24
CA VAL A 6 7.22 24.33 7.56
C VAL A 6 7.74 25.40 6.59
N GLY A 7 8.99 25.82 6.78
CA GLY A 7 9.68 26.80 5.93
C GLY A 7 10.93 26.19 5.27
N LYS A 8 11.71 27.03 4.58
CA LYS A 8 13.01 26.65 4.01
C LYS A 8 14.14 27.19 4.87
N CYS A 9 15.19 26.38 5.07
CA CYS A 9 16.43 26.85 5.67
C CYS A 9 17.42 27.33 4.63
N GLU A 10 18.34 28.21 5.02
CA GLU A 10 19.49 28.55 4.19
C GLU A 10 20.36 27.31 3.97
N LYS A 11 20.84 27.14 2.73
CA LYS A 11 21.73 26.04 2.35
C LYS A 11 23.16 26.44 2.69
N TYR A 12 23.90 25.53 3.32
CA TYR A 12 25.34 25.65 3.39
C TYR A 12 25.96 25.14 2.09
N LEU A 13 26.95 25.85 1.57
CA LEU A 13 27.64 25.53 0.30
C LEU A 13 28.33 24.15 0.30
N ILE A 14 28.50 23.54 1.47
CA ILE A 14 29.34 22.35 1.69
C ILE A 14 28.46 21.07 1.83
N GLY A 15 27.14 21.19 1.89
CA GLY A 15 26.26 20.05 2.17
C GLY A 15 25.80 19.29 0.92
N ASN A 16 26.13 18.00 0.83
CA ASN A 16 25.48 17.09 -0.11
C ASN A 16 24.15 16.58 0.47
N TYR A 17 23.11 17.39 0.31
CA TYR A 17 21.81 17.15 0.93
C TYR A 17 21.01 16.07 0.20
N ALA A 18 20.39 15.17 0.96
CA ALA A 18 19.44 14.18 0.47
C ALA A 18 18.11 14.79 0.03
N SER A 19 17.76 15.94 0.61
CA SER A 19 16.56 16.72 0.28
C SER A 19 16.77 18.20 0.69
N GLU A 20 15.85 19.07 0.28
CA GLU A 20 15.88 20.48 0.68
C GLU A 20 15.84 20.63 2.21
N PRO A 21 16.73 21.44 2.82
CA PRO A 21 16.71 21.70 4.25
C PRO A 21 15.37 22.26 4.75
N LEU A 22 14.81 21.65 5.78
CA LEU A 22 13.48 21.98 6.31
C LEU A 22 13.58 22.85 7.56
N LEU A 23 12.87 23.98 7.58
CA LEU A 23 12.68 24.79 8.78
C LEU A 23 11.45 24.30 9.53
N ILE A 24 11.65 23.79 10.74
CA ILE A 24 10.57 23.34 11.63
C ILE A 24 10.45 24.37 12.75
N SER A 25 9.26 24.94 12.90
CA SER A 25 8.97 25.94 13.94
C SER A 25 8.04 25.36 15.00
N LYS A 26 8.51 25.21 16.24
CA LYS A 26 7.75 24.64 17.34
C LYS A 26 7.99 25.40 18.64
N HIS A 27 6.91 25.88 19.29
CA HIS A 27 6.94 26.60 20.57
C HIS A 27 8.06 27.66 20.65
N SER A 28 8.07 28.59 19.68
CA SER A 28 9.05 29.70 19.58
C SER A 28 10.48 29.30 19.19
N HIS A 29 10.75 28.02 18.96
CA HIS A 29 12.05 27.53 18.52
C HIS A 29 12.00 27.17 17.04
N HIS A 30 13.08 27.48 16.34
CA HIS A 30 13.28 27.21 14.92
C HIS A 30 14.42 26.21 14.77
N TYR A 31 14.15 25.10 14.09
CA TYR A 31 15.11 24.05 13.82
C TYR A 31 15.30 23.92 12.33
N CYS A 32 16.55 23.92 11.88
CA CYS A 32 16.89 23.56 10.51
C CYS A 32 17.29 22.10 10.44
N LEU A 33 16.47 21.31 9.76
CA LEU A 33 16.72 19.90 9.54
C LEU A 33 17.44 19.73 8.21
N PHE A 34 18.71 19.34 8.28
CA PHE A 34 19.52 19.01 7.12
C PHE A 34 19.53 17.49 6.93
N GLN A 35 18.89 17.00 5.87
CA GLN A 35 18.99 15.59 5.49
C GLN A 35 20.25 15.42 4.66
N ILE A 36 21.23 14.65 5.13
CA ILE A 36 22.50 14.40 4.44
C ILE A 36 22.51 12.94 3.98
N GLN A 37 22.91 12.67 2.74
CA GLN A 37 22.99 11.29 2.24
C GLN A 37 24.21 10.60 2.86
N ALA A 38 23.99 9.56 3.67
CA ALA A 38 25.07 8.78 4.27
C ALA A 38 25.94 8.05 3.22
N ASN A 39 25.36 7.67 2.07
CA ASN A 39 26.09 7.04 0.96
C ASN A 39 26.93 8.05 0.15
N SER A 40 26.85 9.34 0.49
CA SER A 40 27.55 10.41 -0.19
C SER A 40 27.75 11.61 0.72
N ALA A 41 28.40 11.40 1.87
CA ALA A 41 29.37 12.39 2.30
C ALA A 41 30.49 12.43 1.23
N LEU A 42 30.14 12.97 0.06
CA LEU A 42 31.07 13.34 -0.99
C LEU A 42 31.83 14.52 -0.41
N ILE A 43 32.91 14.22 0.31
CA ILE A 43 33.98 15.18 0.45
C ILE A 43 34.75 15.04 -0.86
N ASP A 44 34.44 15.89 -1.83
CA ASP A 44 35.24 15.97 -3.04
C ASP A 44 36.65 16.42 -2.63
N TYR A 45 37.56 15.46 -2.49
CA TYR A 45 38.97 15.76 -2.31
C TYR A 45 39.61 15.93 -3.70
N TYR A 46 39.94 17.17 -4.04
CA TYR A 46 40.63 17.49 -5.28
C TYR A 46 42.14 17.31 -5.08
N GLU A 47 42.68 16.12 -5.34
CA GLU A 47 44.13 15.99 -5.51
C GLU A 47 44.56 16.37 -6.94
N ASN A 48 43.69 16.19 -7.95
CA ASN A 48 44.00 16.53 -9.35
C ASN A 48 42.71 16.71 -10.20
N PRO A 49 42.46 17.86 -10.86
CA PRO A 49 41.20 18.19 -11.52
C PRO A 49 40.83 17.37 -12.78
N LYS A 50 41.53 16.27 -13.09
CA LYS A 50 41.34 15.50 -14.33
C LYS A 50 40.84 14.05 -14.15
N GLU A 51 40.74 13.54 -12.93
CA GLU A 51 40.20 12.19 -12.68
C GLU A 51 39.22 12.22 -11.52
N VAL A 52 37.93 12.09 -11.81
CA VAL A 52 36.89 11.89 -10.80
C VAL A 52 36.81 10.39 -10.51
N LYS A 53 37.43 9.94 -9.42
CA LYS A 53 37.24 8.58 -8.88
C LYS A 53 36.16 8.61 -7.81
N HIS A 54 35.01 7.98 -8.10
CA HIS A 54 33.96 7.81 -7.11
C HIS A 54 34.36 6.74 -6.09
N ILE A 55 34.54 7.13 -4.84
CA ILE A 55 34.75 6.22 -3.71
C ILE A 55 33.60 6.48 -2.72
N SER A 56 32.76 5.47 -2.50
CA SER A 56 31.75 5.51 -1.44
C SER A 56 32.39 5.03 -0.13
N HIS A 57 32.46 5.89 0.89
CA HIS A 57 32.90 5.49 2.22
C HIS A 57 31.69 5.47 3.16
N GLU A 58 31.51 4.37 3.88
CA GLU A 58 30.55 4.30 4.98
C GLU A 58 31.15 5.03 6.18
N ILE A 59 30.48 6.07 6.67
CA ILE A 59 30.95 6.82 7.84
C ILE A 59 30.43 6.19 9.14
N THR A 60 31.29 6.13 10.14
CA THR A 60 30.97 5.71 11.51
C THR A 60 30.13 6.77 12.23
N PHE A 61 29.57 6.40 13.39
CA PHE A 61 28.77 7.32 14.22
C PHE A 61 29.56 8.56 14.65
N ASP A 62 30.81 8.36 15.08
CA ASP A 62 31.66 9.46 15.53
C ASP A 62 32.03 10.38 14.36
N GLU A 63 32.28 9.83 13.18
CA GLU A 63 32.50 10.62 11.96
C GLU A 63 31.26 11.41 11.54
N ALA A 64 30.06 10.83 11.64
CA ALA A 64 28.81 11.54 11.37
C ALA A 64 28.58 12.68 12.37
N LYS A 65 28.91 12.47 13.64
CA LYS A 65 28.84 13.49 14.69
C LYS A 65 29.79 14.65 14.40
N THR A 66 31.06 14.33 14.14
CA THR A 66 32.08 15.31 13.78
C THR A 66 31.69 16.07 12.51
N LEU A 67 31.15 15.40 11.50
CA LEU A 67 30.68 16.06 10.28
C LEU A 67 29.54 17.06 10.55
N CYS A 68 28.53 16.68 11.35
CA CYS A 68 27.44 17.59 11.72
C CYS A 68 27.95 18.83 12.45
N GLN A 69 28.91 18.63 13.35
CA GLN A 69 29.49 19.70 14.15
C GLN A 69 30.39 20.62 13.31
N ASP A 70 31.31 20.06 12.54
CA ASP A 70 32.34 20.81 11.81
C ASP A 70 31.79 21.50 10.56
N SER A 71 30.85 20.86 9.85
CA SER A 71 30.34 21.39 8.57
C SER A 71 29.10 22.27 8.72
N PHE A 72 28.31 22.07 9.78
CA PHE A 72 27.03 22.76 9.94
C PHE A 72 26.89 23.48 11.28
N GLY A 73 27.89 23.42 12.16
CA GLY A 73 27.81 23.96 13.52
C GLY A 73 26.69 23.33 14.36
N GLY A 74 26.24 22.14 13.97
CA GLY A 74 25.07 21.47 14.54
C GLY A 74 25.41 20.18 15.29
N GLU A 75 24.40 19.53 15.84
CA GLU A 75 24.52 18.21 16.47
C GLU A 75 23.77 17.17 15.65
N LEU A 76 24.12 15.88 15.80
CA LEU A 76 23.28 14.80 15.29
C LEU A 76 21.87 14.96 15.87
N LEU A 77 20.86 14.65 15.06
CA LEU A 77 19.47 14.74 15.50
C LEU A 77 19.28 13.92 16.77
N VAL A 78 18.84 14.54 17.88
CA VAL A 78 18.52 13.84 19.12
C VAL A 78 17.03 13.96 19.41
N ALA A 79 16.36 12.83 19.63
CA ALA A 79 14.95 12.78 19.96
C ALA A 79 14.73 12.65 21.47
N LYS A 80 14.92 13.76 22.21
CA LYS A 80 14.83 13.78 23.70
C LYS A 80 13.44 13.46 24.29
N SER A 81 12.43 13.20 23.46
CA SER A 81 11.10 12.77 23.91
C SER A 81 10.39 11.95 22.85
N LYS A 82 9.47 11.07 23.27
CA LYS A 82 8.61 10.30 22.35
C LYS A 82 7.82 11.19 21.39
N GLY A 83 7.39 12.37 21.84
CA GLY A 83 6.66 13.33 21.00
C GLY A 83 7.55 13.95 19.91
N LEU A 84 8.81 14.21 20.22
CA LEU A 84 9.78 14.72 19.24
C LEU A 84 10.19 13.63 18.24
N LEU A 85 10.36 12.39 18.72
CA LEU A 85 10.58 11.21 17.87
C LEU A 85 9.42 10.98 16.89
N SER A 86 8.17 11.05 17.36
CA SER A 86 7.00 10.92 16.48
C SER A 86 6.96 12.02 15.42
N LEU A 87 7.23 13.27 15.83
CA LEU A 87 7.28 14.41 14.89
C LEU A 87 8.34 14.18 13.81
N TYR A 88 9.53 13.72 14.18
CA TYR A 88 10.58 13.37 13.23
C TYR A 88 10.11 12.27 12.27
N ILE A 89 9.55 11.18 12.77
CA ILE A 89 9.02 10.09 11.94
C ILE A 89 8.00 10.60 10.91
N ASP A 90 7.09 11.49 11.32
CA ASP A 90 6.06 12.03 10.44
C ASP A 90 6.67 12.97 9.37
N ILE A 91 7.61 13.84 9.76
CA ILE A 91 8.36 14.68 8.82
C ILE A 91 9.15 13.81 7.83
N PHE A 92 9.79 12.75 8.28
CA PHE A 92 10.52 11.85 7.39
C PHE A 92 9.60 11.07 6.46
N ARG A 93 8.43 10.61 6.92
CA ARG A 93 7.45 9.96 6.04
C ARG A 93 6.95 10.87 4.93
N GLU A 94 6.77 12.15 5.22
CA GLU A 94 6.20 13.11 4.29
C GLU A 94 7.24 13.66 3.31
N TYR A 95 8.48 13.87 3.76
CA TYR A 95 9.48 14.62 2.99
C TYR A 95 10.75 13.83 2.60
N ALA A 96 11.01 12.65 3.18
CA ALA A 96 12.21 11.89 2.83
C ALA A 96 12.05 11.10 1.53
N THR A 97 12.89 11.39 0.54
CA THR A 97 13.01 10.61 -0.71
C THR A 97 13.95 9.42 -0.60
N THR A 98 14.73 9.33 0.49
CA THR A 98 15.70 8.28 0.80
C THR A 98 15.50 7.79 2.24
N PRO A 99 15.75 6.50 2.54
CA PRO A 99 15.80 6.03 3.93
C PRO A 99 16.85 6.85 4.68
N LEU A 100 16.45 7.49 5.77
CA LEU A 100 17.32 8.29 6.62
C LEU A 100 17.70 7.52 7.86
N ILE A 101 18.98 7.66 8.22
CA ILE A 101 19.55 7.15 9.46
C ILE A 101 19.34 8.25 10.50
N LEU A 102 18.55 7.95 11.52
CA LEU A 102 18.42 8.79 12.71
C LEU A 102 19.07 8.10 13.88
N PHE A 103 19.73 8.91 14.69
CA PHE A 103 20.41 8.49 15.89
C PHE A 103 19.62 8.97 17.10
N ASP A 104 19.64 8.18 18.16
CA ASP A 104 19.06 8.61 19.43
C ASP A 104 19.98 8.23 20.58
N GLN A 105 20.30 9.21 21.44
CA GLN A 105 20.95 8.97 22.72
C GLN A 105 19.87 8.99 23.79
N ILE A 106 19.27 7.82 24.09
CA ILE A 106 18.28 7.74 25.18
C ILE A 106 18.81 7.11 26.46
N ASN A 107 19.97 6.45 26.52
CA ASN A 107 20.45 5.89 27.80
C ASN A 107 21.97 5.91 27.96
N ASP A 108 22.43 6.11 29.19
CA ASP A 108 23.81 6.01 29.72
C ASP A 108 24.53 4.66 29.46
N SER A 109 23.94 3.80 28.63
CA SER A 109 24.42 2.46 28.29
C SER A 109 25.28 2.40 27.01
N GLY A 110 25.59 3.56 26.39
CA GLY A 110 26.44 3.61 25.19
C GLY A 110 25.85 2.88 23.96
N LYS A 111 24.55 2.56 23.98
CA LYS A 111 23.89 1.86 22.87
C LYS A 111 23.42 2.86 21.82
N CYS A 112 24.02 2.77 20.64
CA CYS A 112 23.54 3.47 19.45
C CYS A 112 22.24 2.81 18.97
N ILE A 113 21.15 3.57 18.86
CA ILE A 113 19.88 3.11 18.30
C ILE A 113 19.76 3.69 16.89
N TYR A 114 19.47 2.83 15.91
CA TYR A 114 19.20 3.22 14.53
C TYR A 114 17.70 3.16 14.27
N LEU A 115 17.14 4.18 13.60
CA LEU A 115 15.80 4.11 13.03
C LEU A 115 15.94 3.81 11.54
N GLU A 116 15.92 2.52 11.20
CA GLU A 116 15.77 2.12 9.81
C GLU A 116 14.32 2.32 9.41
N HIS A 117 14.05 3.32 8.56
CA HIS A 117 12.80 3.31 7.82
C HIS A 117 12.90 2.19 6.79
N SER A 118 12.45 0.99 7.17
CA SER A 118 12.41 -0.22 6.34
C SER A 118 11.40 -0.14 5.19
N ALA A 119 11.14 1.05 4.66
CA ALA A 119 10.47 1.18 3.39
C ALA A 119 11.40 0.58 2.34
N LYS A 120 10.97 -0.54 1.76
CA LYS A 120 11.71 -1.23 0.72
C LYS A 120 11.99 -0.25 -0.42
N ARG A 121 13.26 -0.06 -0.75
CA ARG A 121 13.63 0.85 -1.84
C ARG A 121 13.20 0.22 -3.16
N THR A 122 12.38 0.94 -3.91
CA THR A 122 12.01 0.57 -5.27
C THR A 122 12.85 1.38 -6.25
N ASP A 123 13.68 0.68 -7.03
CA ASP A 123 14.60 1.28 -8.00
C ASP A 123 14.11 1.03 -9.43
N ILE A 124 14.23 2.04 -10.29
CA ILE A 124 14.01 1.90 -11.73
C ILE A 124 15.23 1.17 -12.32
N LYS A 125 14.98 0.09 -13.05
CA LYS A 125 16.01 -0.70 -13.74
C LYS A 125 16.05 -0.45 -15.25
N GLY A 126 14.98 0.11 -15.81
CA GLY A 126 14.88 0.41 -17.23
C GLY A 126 13.43 0.39 -17.70
N PHE A 127 13.24 -0.02 -18.94
CA PHE A 127 11.93 -0.14 -19.56
C PHE A 127 11.64 -1.60 -19.92
N CYS A 128 10.37 -1.97 -19.87
CA CYS A 128 9.91 -3.28 -20.32
C CYS A 128 9.54 -3.25 -21.80
N GLU A 129 9.46 -4.42 -22.42
CA GLU A 129 9.01 -4.51 -23.79
C GLU A 129 7.55 -4.03 -23.93
N ARG A 130 7.29 -3.24 -24.98
CA ARG A 130 5.95 -2.80 -25.31
C ARG A 130 5.20 -3.90 -26.02
N ARG A 131 3.98 -4.16 -25.59
CA ARG A 131 3.03 -4.96 -26.37
C ARG A 131 2.43 -4.07 -27.45
N LEU A 132 2.73 -4.33 -28.73
CA LEU A 132 2.43 -3.46 -29.87
C LEU A 132 0.94 -3.10 -30.03
N HIS A 133 0.05 -3.89 -29.44
CA HIS A 133 -1.40 -3.72 -29.58
C HIS A 133 -2.05 -2.79 -28.57
N PHE A 134 -1.29 -2.20 -27.65
CA PHE A 134 -1.84 -1.37 -26.58
C PHE A 134 -1.38 0.08 -26.64
N SER A 135 -2.32 0.97 -26.35
CA SER A 135 -2.04 2.39 -26.16
C SER A 135 -1.56 2.61 -24.73
N TYR A 136 -0.25 2.82 -24.57
CA TYR A 136 0.36 3.10 -23.29
C TYR A 136 0.14 4.56 -22.89
N ILE A 137 -0.32 4.78 -21.65
CA ILE A 137 -0.39 6.10 -21.03
C ILE A 137 1.03 6.54 -20.64
N ARG A 138 1.84 5.58 -20.19
CA ARG A 138 3.25 5.73 -19.85
C ARG A 138 4.05 4.55 -20.38
N GLU A 139 5.32 4.78 -20.69
CA GLU A 139 6.22 3.70 -21.11
C GLU A 139 6.20 2.54 -20.09
N PRO A 140 6.27 1.28 -20.52
CA PRO A 140 6.39 0.16 -19.61
C PRO A 140 7.65 0.28 -18.75
N LEU A 141 7.52 0.23 -17.43
CA LEU A 141 8.63 0.47 -16.50
C LEU A 141 9.12 -0.83 -15.88
N LEU A 142 10.43 -1.08 -15.95
CA LEU A 142 11.08 -2.16 -15.22
C LEU A 142 11.55 -1.62 -13.86
N ALA A 143 11.04 -2.18 -12.77
CA ALA A 143 11.38 -1.77 -11.41
C ALA A 143 11.81 -2.97 -10.56
N SER A 144 12.64 -2.72 -9.54
CA SER A 144 12.97 -3.73 -8.53
C SER A 144 12.67 -3.23 -7.13
N VAL A 145 12.07 -4.08 -6.29
CA VAL A 145 11.94 -3.86 -4.85
C VAL A 145 13.13 -4.52 -4.17
N ASN A 146 13.77 -3.82 -3.23
CA ASN A 146 14.87 -4.34 -2.41
C ASN A 146 16.05 -4.90 -3.22
N ARG A 147 16.74 -4.04 -3.98
CA ARG A 147 18.01 -4.39 -4.66
C ARG A 147 17.99 -5.78 -5.34
N ASN A 148 16.91 -6.07 -6.07
CA ASN A 148 16.67 -7.26 -6.90
C ASN A 148 15.94 -8.47 -6.26
N ASP A 149 15.40 -8.38 -5.04
CA ASP A 149 14.59 -9.46 -4.47
C ASP A 149 13.32 -9.75 -5.28
N ALA A 150 12.73 -8.70 -5.85
CA ALA A 150 11.58 -8.78 -6.74
C ALA A 150 11.75 -7.77 -7.87
N ILE A 151 11.74 -8.25 -9.12
CA ILE A 151 11.74 -7.41 -10.31
C ILE A 151 10.37 -7.54 -10.98
N TYR A 152 9.79 -6.42 -11.38
CA TYR A 152 8.51 -6.42 -12.08
C TYR A 152 8.46 -5.35 -13.17
N CYS A 153 7.54 -5.57 -14.11
CA CYS A 153 7.15 -4.64 -15.14
C CYS A 153 5.81 -3.98 -14.79
N LEU A 154 5.73 -2.66 -14.93
CA LEU A 154 4.49 -1.89 -14.84
C LEU A 154 4.04 -1.47 -16.23
N HIS A 155 2.86 -1.89 -16.62
CA HIS A 155 2.22 -1.54 -17.88
C HIS A 155 1.01 -0.64 -17.62
N ASP A 156 1.13 0.68 -17.86
CA ASP A 156 0.03 1.64 -17.69
C ASP A 156 -0.67 1.93 -19.04
N ILE A 157 -1.90 1.45 -19.18
CA ILE A 157 -2.57 1.27 -20.47
C ILE A 157 -3.91 2.00 -20.50
N TYR A 158 -4.22 2.57 -21.66
CA TYR A 158 -5.52 3.14 -21.99
C TYR A 158 -6.39 2.12 -22.74
N ILE A 159 -7.64 1.98 -22.29
CA ILE A 159 -8.65 1.07 -22.85
C ILE A 159 -9.72 1.90 -23.57
N PRO A 160 -9.68 1.98 -24.91
CA PRO A 160 -10.53 2.89 -25.67
C PRO A 160 -12.00 2.43 -25.75
N ASP A 161 -12.25 1.13 -25.73
CA ASP A 161 -13.55 0.52 -26.05
C ASP A 161 -14.43 0.24 -24.81
N ASN A 162 -13.99 0.64 -23.61
CA ASN A 162 -14.66 0.33 -22.34
C ASN A 162 -14.89 -1.18 -22.13
N SER A 163 -14.03 -2.04 -22.68
CA SER A 163 -14.13 -3.50 -22.55
C SER A 163 -13.97 -4.00 -21.11
N ILE A 164 -13.23 -3.26 -20.28
CA ILE A 164 -13.01 -3.59 -18.86
C ILE A 164 -14.10 -2.92 -18.03
N LYS A 165 -15.19 -3.65 -17.75
CA LYS A 165 -16.41 -3.15 -17.08
C LYS A 165 -16.48 -3.46 -15.59
N SER A 166 -15.54 -4.24 -15.08
CA SER A 166 -15.46 -4.58 -13.66
C SER A 166 -14.02 -4.77 -13.20
N PHE A 167 -13.83 -4.82 -11.88
CA PHE A 167 -12.54 -5.15 -11.29
C PHE A 167 -12.06 -6.56 -11.70
N GLU A 168 -12.95 -7.54 -11.71
CA GLU A 168 -12.67 -8.93 -12.10
C GLU A 168 -12.24 -8.99 -13.57
N SER A 169 -12.90 -8.23 -14.45
CA SER A 169 -12.48 -8.14 -15.86
C SER A 169 -11.09 -7.51 -16.01
N ALA A 170 -10.70 -6.60 -15.12
CA ALA A 170 -9.36 -6.01 -15.10
C ALA A 170 -8.31 -7.04 -14.64
N GLN A 171 -8.64 -7.88 -13.65
CA GLN A 171 -7.78 -8.97 -13.21
C GLN A 171 -7.55 -10.00 -14.32
N VAL A 172 -8.63 -10.44 -14.98
CA VAL A 172 -8.56 -11.35 -16.12
C VAL A 172 -7.73 -10.74 -17.24
N PHE A 173 -7.94 -9.45 -17.55
CA PHE A 173 -7.16 -8.75 -18.57
C PHE A 173 -5.66 -8.75 -18.25
N CYS A 174 -5.26 -8.32 -17.05
CA CYS A 174 -3.84 -8.24 -16.69
C CYS A 174 -3.18 -9.62 -16.64
N SER A 175 -3.90 -10.66 -16.21
CA SER A 175 -3.39 -12.03 -16.19
C SER A 175 -3.20 -12.59 -17.60
N ILE A 176 -4.16 -12.42 -18.49
CA ILE A 176 -4.07 -13.00 -19.85
C ILE A 176 -3.07 -12.23 -20.73
N VAL A 177 -3.04 -10.90 -20.63
CA VAL A 177 -2.27 -10.07 -21.58
C VAL A 177 -0.81 -9.89 -21.16
N PHE A 178 -0.56 -9.79 -19.86
CA PHE A 178 0.76 -9.45 -19.31
C PHE A 178 1.34 -10.57 -18.45
N ASP A 179 0.70 -11.75 -18.39
CA ASP A 179 1.06 -12.81 -17.43
C ASP A 179 1.22 -12.25 -15.99
N GLY A 180 0.37 -11.27 -15.68
CA GLY A 180 0.55 -10.38 -14.55
C GLY A 180 -0.70 -10.29 -13.70
N SER A 181 -0.79 -9.20 -12.96
CA SER A 181 -1.91 -8.92 -12.06
C SER A 181 -2.32 -7.46 -12.19
N VAL A 182 -3.52 -7.14 -11.72
CA VAL A 182 -3.86 -5.74 -11.44
C VAL A 182 -2.84 -5.21 -10.43
N LEU A 183 -2.52 -3.93 -10.53
CA LEU A 183 -1.62 -3.23 -9.64
C LEU A 183 -1.85 -3.63 -8.17
N TYR A 184 -0.76 -3.94 -7.47
CA TYR A 184 -0.75 -4.11 -6.02
C TYR A 184 0.54 -3.52 -5.46
N VAL A 185 0.47 -3.06 -4.21
CA VAL A 185 1.60 -2.47 -3.49
C VAL A 185 1.85 -3.26 -2.21
N ILE A 186 3.13 -3.41 -1.88
CA ILE A 186 3.62 -4.22 -0.77
C ILE A 186 3.81 -3.37 0.48
N ASP A 187 4.27 -2.13 0.31
CA ASP A 187 4.54 -1.18 1.40
C ASP A 187 4.45 0.28 0.94
N GLY A 188 4.73 1.19 1.88
CA GLY A 188 4.70 2.63 1.63
C GLY A 188 5.79 3.13 0.67
N GLY A 189 6.95 2.47 0.61
CA GLY A 189 8.02 2.83 -0.32
C GLY A 189 7.60 2.55 -1.76
N GLU A 190 7.07 1.37 -2.01
CA GLU A 190 6.52 0.99 -3.31
C GLU A 190 5.30 1.84 -3.70
N PHE A 191 4.39 2.13 -2.75
CA PHE A 191 3.25 3.01 -2.99
C PHE A 191 3.68 4.42 -3.42
N ASN A 192 4.61 5.04 -2.70
CA ASN A 192 5.12 6.37 -3.03
C ASN A 192 5.87 6.39 -4.37
N PHE A 193 6.58 5.30 -4.69
CA PHE A 193 7.19 5.12 -6.00
C PHE A 193 6.14 5.06 -7.12
N ILE A 194 5.15 4.18 -7.00
CA ILE A 194 4.07 4.00 -7.98
C ILE A 194 3.28 5.30 -8.16
N GLN A 195 2.95 6.00 -7.08
CA GLN A 195 2.24 7.26 -7.15
C GLN A 195 3.01 8.31 -7.95
N ARG A 196 4.30 8.48 -7.65
CA ARG A 196 5.16 9.43 -8.39
C ARG A 196 5.29 9.02 -9.86
N TYR A 197 5.45 7.72 -10.13
CA TYR A 197 5.58 7.23 -11.49
C TYR A 197 4.31 7.42 -12.32
N LEU A 198 3.16 6.96 -11.81
CA LEU A 198 1.89 6.97 -12.53
C LEU A 198 1.28 8.38 -12.62
N PHE A 199 1.54 9.26 -11.65
CA PHE A 199 0.84 10.55 -11.57
C PHE A 199 1.77 11.78 -11.59
N GLY A 200 3.06 11.65 -11.26
CA GLY A 200 3.96 12.77 -10.97
C GLY A 200 4.40 13.66 -12.14
N GLN A 201 3.90 13.42 -13.36
CA GLN A 201 4.25 14.24 -14.53
C GLN A 201 3.07 14.72 -15.37
N GLN A 202 1.84 14.29 -15.04
CA GLN A 202 0.66 14.70 -15.81
C GLN A 202 -0.22 15.62 -14.97
N HIS A 203 0.12 16.91 -14.89
CA HIS A 203 -0.91 17.90 -14.59
C HIS A 203 -1.81 18.03 -15.83
N SER A 204 -2.84 17.19 -15.89
CA SER A 204 -3.93 17.41 -16.83
C SER A 204 -4.88 18.40 -16.20
N PRO A 205 -4.96 19.67 -16.67
CA PRO A 205 -5.86 20.67 -16.09
C PRO A 205 -7.35 20.26 -16.18
N ARG A 206 -7.66 19.23 -16.98
CA ARG A 206 -9.01 18.70 -17.16
C ARG A 206 -9.38 17.55 -16.22
N LEU A 207 -8.40 16.89 -15.59
CA LEU A 207 -8.65 15.76 -14.71
C LEU A 207 -8.48 16.20 -13.27
N MET A 208 -9.57 16.16 -12.49
CA MET A 208 -9.49 16.40 -11.05
C MET A 208 -8.92 15.18 -10.32
N PHE A 209 -9.29 13.99 -10.79
CA PHE A 209 -8.87 12.71 -10.23
C PHE A 209 -8.36 11.80 -11.33
N ASP A 210 -7.28 11.07 -11.06
CA ASP A 210 -6.88 9.89 -11.83
C ASP A 210 -6.97 8.65 -10.97
N ILE A 211 -7.41 7.53 -11.54
CA ILE A 211 -7.76 6.34 -10.77
C ILE A 211 -7.18 5.11 -11.46
N ARG A 212 -6.58 4.21 -10.67
CA ARG A 212 -6.17 2.87 -11.10
C ARG A 212 -6.72 1.82 -10.15
N PRO A 213 -7.30 0.71 -10.65
CA PRO A 213 -7.72 -0.37 -9.78
C PRO A 213 -6.50 -0.93 -9.07
N ILE A 214 -6.65 -1.27 -7.78
CA ILE A 214 -5.61 -1.90 -6.98
C ILE A 214 -6.17 -3.13 -6.29
N GLN A 215 -5.42 -4.22 -6.30
CA GLN A 215 -5.74 -5.42 -5.55
C GLN A 215 -4.83 -5.58 -4.33
N PHE A 216 -5.28 -6.39 -3.38
CA PHE A 216 -4.38 -6.87 -2.33
C PHE A 216 -3.30 -7.77 -2.94
N PRO A 217 -2.07 -7.78 -2.39
CA PRO A 217 -1.02 -8.68 -2.83
C PRO A 217 -1.53 -10.14 -2.81
N PRO A 218 -1.22 -10.94 -3.83
CA PRO A 218 -1.60 -12.36 -3.85
C PRO A 218 -0.99 -13.08 -2.64
N GLU A 219 -1.80 -13.92 -1.99
CA GLU A 219 -1.42 -14.60 -0.76
C GLU A 219 -0.20 -15.52 -1.00
N ARG A 220 0.94 -15.18 -0.41
CA ARG A 220 1.97 -16.18 -0.10
C ARG A 220 1.77 -16.59 1.36
N ALA A 221 1.72 -17.89 1.61
CA ALA A 221 1.29 -18.53 2.85
C ALA A 221 1.96 -18.04 4.15
N GLU A 222 3.06 -17.28 4.08
CA GLU A 222 3.90 -16.96 5.24
C GLU A 222 3.87 -15.48 5.69
N SER A 223 3.19 -14.56 4.99
CA SER A 223 3.32 -13.11 5.29
C SER A 223 1.99 -12.32 5.25
N ARG A 224 0.87 -12.93 5.66
CA ARG A 224 -0.45 -12.27 5.73
C ARG A 224 -0.46 -10.98 6.58
N THR A 225 0.43 -10.86 7.55
CA THR A 225 0.34 -9.81 8.57
C THR A 225 0.98 -8.48 8.19
N ASN A 226 1.96 -8.44 7.27
CA ASN A 226 2.72 -7.22 7.02
C ASN A 226 2.39 -6.51 5.68
N HIS A 227 2.26 -7.24 4.57
CA HIS A 227 2.05 -6.60 3.26
C HIS A 227 0.63 -6.04 3.09
N SER A 228 -0.38 -6.79 3.51
CA SER A 228 -1.77 -6.31 3.49
C SER A 228 -2.02 -5.23 4.55
N LYS A 229 -1.22 -5.19 5.61
CA LYS A 229 -1.36 -4.20 6.69
C LYS A 229 -1.17 -2.78 6.21
N PHE A 230 -0.20 -2.52 5.33
CA PHE A 230 -0.02 -1.19 4.75
C PHE A 230 -1.29 -0.69 4.03
N LEU A 231 -1.88 -1.54 3.17
CA LEU A 231 -3.11 -1.19 2.44
C LEU A 231 -4.29 -1.01 3.40
N ILE A 232 -4.43 -1.88 4.39
CA ILE A 232 -5.48 -1.78 5.42
C ILE A 232 -5.34 -0.47 6.22
N ASP A 233 -4.12 -0.11 6.62
CA ASP A 233 -3.85 1.12 7.37
C ASP A 233 -4.11 2.37 6.51
N LYS A 234 -3.80 2.32 5.21
CA LYS A 234 -4.16 3.40 4.26
C LYS A 234 -5.66 3.52 4.08
N LEU A 235 -6.37 2.40 3.92
CA LEU A 235 -7.82 2.37 3.74
C LEU A 235 -8.55 2.93 4.97
N ARG A 236 -8.09 2.61 6.19
CA ARG A 236 -8.67 3.13 7.43
C ARG A 236 -8.68 4.66 7.50
N ASN A 237 -7.68 5.29 6.89
CA ASN A 237 -7.51 6.74 6.89
C ASN A 237 -7.97 7.40 5.58
N SER A 238 -8.48 6.61 4.63
CA SER A 238 -8.88 7.09 3.32
C SER A 238 -10.20 7.85 3.37
N LYS A 239 -10.36 8.81 2.47
CA LYS A 239 -11.66 9.46 2.25
C LYS A 239 -12.40 8.66 1.19
N GLU A 240 -13.70 8.48 1.39
CA GLU A 240 -14.53 7.83 0.39
C GLU A 240 -14.78 8.83 -0.75
N TYR A 241 -14.18 8.59 -1.93
CA TYR A 241 -14.43 9.44 -3.11
C TYR A 241 -15.61 8.97 -3.96
N TYR A 242 -16.01 7.70 -3.83
CA TYR A 242 -16.99 7.05 -4.71
C TYR A 242 -17.87 6.07 -3.93
N GLU A 243 -18.94 5.58 -4.59
CA GLU A 243 -19.93 4.65 -4.04
C GLU A 243 -19.30 3.54 -3.18
N THR A 244 -19.86 3.36 -1.98
CA THR A 244 -19.40 2.47 -0.92
C THR A 244 -19.94 1.05 -1.08
N GLY A 245 -19.22 0.07 -0.52
CA GLY A 245 -19.78 -1.25 -0.19
C GLY A 245 -19.33 -2.45 -1.04
N SER A 246 -18.50 -2.30 -2.08
CA SER A 246 -18.21 -3.42 -2.99
C SER A 246 -16.92 -4.20 -2.72
N GLY A 247 -16.06 -3.80 -1.77
CA GLY A 247 -14.83 -4.55 -1.46
C GLY A 247 -13.72 -4.44 -2.54
N CYS A 248 -13.88 -3.55 -3.51
CA CYS A 248 -12.84 -3.18 -4.49
C CYS A 248 -12.18 -1.86 -4.11
N TYR A 249 -10.92 -1.71 -4.50
CA TYR A 249 -10.09 -0.57 -4.13
C TYR A 249 -9.40 0.00 -5.35
N ALA A 250 -9.01 1.27 -5.23
CA ALA A 250 -8.21 1.94 -6.24
C ALA A 250 -7.18 2.89 -5.61
N ILE A 251 -6.07 3.10 -6.31
CA ILE A 251 -5.25 4.29 -6.07
C ILE A 251 -5.94 5.46 -6.77
N VAL A 252 -6.36 6.44 -5.99
CA VAL A 252 -6.95 7.69 -6.44
C VAL A 252 -5.92 8.79 -6.24
N TYR A 253 -5.55 9.45 -7.33
CA TYR A 253 -4.68 10.61 -7.30
C TYR A 253 -5.51 11.88 -7.48
N ASN A 254 -5.42 12.80 -6.53
CA ASN A 254 -6.09 14.09 -6.54
C ASN A 254 -5.10 15.17 -7.00
N TYR A 255 -5.24 15.62 -8.25
CA TYR A 255 -4.33 16.63 -8.82
C TYR A 255 -4.44 17.99 -8.13
N ARG A 256 -5.58 18.33 -7.49
CA ARG A 256 -5.73 19.60 -6.76
C ARG A 256 -4.92 19.61 -5.47
N ARG A 257 -4.75 18.45 -4.84
CA ARG A 257 -3.98 18.30 -3.59
C ARG A 257 -2.57 17.78 -3.82
N ASN A 258 -2.27 17.32 -5.04
CA ASN A 258 -1.02 16.64 -5.37
C ASN A 258 -0.79 15.38 -4.49
N GLU A 259 -1.87 14.72 -4.10
CA GLU A 259 -1.91 13.61 -3.14
C GLU A 259 -2.51 12.36 -3.77
N GLY A 260 -1.92 11.21 -3.47
CA GLY A 260 -2.46 9.90 -3.82
C GLY A 260 -2.90 9.14 -2.57
N GLU A 261 -4.03 8.48 -2.68
CA GLU A 261 -4.59 7.66 -1.61
C GLU A 261 -5.22 6.39 -2.14
N VAL A 262 -5.45 5.42 -1.26
CA VAL A 262 -6.18 4.20 -1.58
C VAL A 262 -7.62 4.39 -1.13
N SER A 263 -8.58 4.36 -2.04
CA SER A 263 -10.01 4.57 -1.73
C SER A 263 -10.82 3.32 -2.09
N PRO A 264 -11.90 3.02 -1.34
CA PRO A 264 -12.92 2.09 -1.82
C PRO A 264 -13.57 2.63 -3.10
N VAL A 265 -13.92 1.72 -4.01
CA VAL A 265 -14.59 2.02 -5.29
C VAL A 265 -15.56 0.91 -5.68
N SER A 266 -16.56 1.24 -6.51
CA SER A 266 -17.46 0.25 -7.11
C SER A 266 -16.72 -0.81 -7.93
N CYS A 267 -16.94 -2.09 -7.65
CA CYS A 267 -16.39 -3.20 -8.44
C CYS A 267 -16.93 -3.25 -9.86
N LYS A 268 -18.13 -2.70 -10.11
CA LYS A 268 -18.78 -2.66 -11.43
C LYS A 268 -18.39 -1.44 -12.26
N ARG A 269 -17.30 -0.76 -11.87
CA ARG A 269 -16.80 0.42 -12.56
C ARG A 269 -16.14 0.02 -13.88
N VAL A 270 -16.40 0.82 -14.92
CA VAL A 270 -15.67 0.76 -16.19
C VAL A 270 -14.28 1.39 -16.04
N TRP A 271 -13.24 0.62 -16.38
CA TRP A 271 -11.83 1.01 -16.26
C TRP A 271 -11.24 1.36 -17.62
N ARG A 272 -11.16 2.67 -17.91
CA ARG A 272 -10.46 3.18 -19.12
C ARG A 272 -8.95 3.26 -18.98
N ARG A 273 -8.45 3.19 -17.75
CA ARG A 273 -7.03 3.26 -17.43
C ARG A 273 -6.73 2.18 -16.42
N ILE A 274 -5.79 1.32 -16.75
CA ILE A 274 -5.40 0.20 -15.91
C ILE A 274 -3.88 0.13 -15.86
N THR A 275 -3.37 -0.29 -14.71
CA THR A 275 -1.95 -0.58 -14.57
C THR A 275 -1.82 -2.06 -14.22
N CYS A 276 -1.17 -2.82 -15.11
CA CYS A 276 -0.84 -4.22 -14.87
C CYS A 276 0.58 -4.35 -14.32
N LYS A 277 0.77 -5.22 -13.34
CA LYS A 277 2.05 -5.54 -12.71
C LYS A 277 2.42 -6.98 -13.06
N GLU A 278 3.43 -7.15 -13.91
CA GLU A 278 3.99 -8.42 -14.37
C GLU A 278 5.25 -8.74 -13.57
N MET A 279 5.27 -9.89 -12.89
CA MET A 279 6.44 -10.29 -12.10
C MET A 279 7.47 -10.96 -13.01
N ILE A 280 8.68 -10.43 -13.05
CA ILE A 280 9.74 -11.01 -13.85
C ILE A 280 10.44 -12.08 -13.00
N ALA A 281 10.19 -13.35 -13.32
CA ALA A 281 10.79 -14.47 -12.61
C ALA A 281 12.33 -14.36 -12.62
N THR A 282 12.92 -14.11 -11.45
CA THR A 282 14.37 -13.91 -11.29
C THR A 282 15.21 -15.15 -11.60
N ARG A 283 14.61 -16.28 -12.00
CA ARG A 283 15.35 -17.49 -12.40
C ARG A 283 16.01 -17.41 -13.79
N PHE A 284 15.63 -16.47 -14.66
CA PHE A 284 16.12 -16.44 -16.06
C PHE A 284 17.08 -15.30 -16.42
N TRP A 285 17.35 -14.33 -15.54
CA TRP A 285 18.31 -13.25 -15.83
C TRP A 285 19.79 -13.64 -15.73
N ARG A 286 20.13 -14.92 -15.86
CA ARG A 286 21.53 -15.38 -15.85
C ARG A 286 22.04 -15.96 -17.17
N ARG A 287 21.28 -15.98 -18.27
CA ARG A 287 21.82 -16.22 -19.61
C ARG A 287 20.78 -15.92 -20.68
N ASP A 288 21.20 -15.08 -21.63
CA ASP A 288 20.66 -14.89 -22.98
C ASP A 288 19.32 -14.14 -23.11
N VAL A 289 19.44 -12.83 -23.33
CA VAL A 289 18.46 -12.02 -24.06
C VAL A 289 18.50 -12.50 -25.52
N GLY A 290 17.87 -13.64 -25.80
CA GLY A 290 17.69 -14.21 -27.11
C GLY A 290 16.20 -14.37 -27.40
N GLU A 291 15.73 -13.65 -28.42
CA GLU A 291 14.46 -13.78 -29.14
C GLU A 291 13.43 -14.76 -28.57
N ILE A 292 12.42 -14.23 -27.87
CA ILE A 292 11.15 -14.95 -27.69
C ILE A 292 10.16 -14.40 -28.72
N SER A 293 10.08 -15.13 -29.83
CA SER A 293 9.03 -15.21 -30.82
C SER A 293 7.68 -14.61 -30.41
N GLN A 294 7.28 -13.56 -31.13
CA GLN A 294 5.91 -13.06 -31.25
C GLN A 294 4.97 -14.19 -31.71
N THR A 295 4.20 -14.78 -30.79
CA THR A 295 3.00 -15.54 -31.19
C THR A 295 1.91 -14.53 -31.56
N GLY A 296 1.75 -14.34 -32.87
CA GLY A 296 0.80 -13.41 -33.47
C GLY A 296 -0.65 -13.84 -33.30
N ILE A 297 -1.24 -13.60 -32.12
CA ILE A 297 -2.69 -13.53 -31.99
C ILE A 297 -3.09 -12.11 -32.38
N THR A 298 -3.86 -11.97 -33.45
CA THR A 298 -4.33 -10.65 -33.90
C THR A 298 -5.33 -10.07 -32.89
N MET A 299 -5.41 -8.74 -32.78
CA MET A 299 -6.38 -8.09 -31.87
C MET A 299 -7.84 -8.49 -32.13
N ALA A 300 -8.18 -8.88 -33.36
CA ALA A 300 -9.50 -9.41 -33.69
C ALA A 300 -9.74 -10.79 -33.08
N GLU A 301 -8.74 -11.67 -33.09
CA GLU A 301 -8.80 -12.99 -32.44
C GLU A 301 -8.80 -12.87 -30.92
N TYR A 302 -8.01 -11.93 -30.37
CA TYR A 302 -8.04 -11.58 -28.96
C TYR A 302 -9.41 -11.05 -28.53
N HIS A 303 -9.97 -10.07 -29.25
CA HIS A 303 -11.30 -9.52 -28.95
C HIS A 303 -12.38 -10.59 -29.07
N LYS A 304 -12.26 -11.50 -30.03
CA LYS A 304 -13.16 -12.65 -30.18
C LYS A 304 -13.05 -13.63 -29.00
N HIS A 305 -11.84 -13.97 -28.57
CA HIS A 305 -11.61 -14.85 -27.40
C HIS A 305 -12.05 -14.19 -26.09
N PHE A 306 -11.74 -12.91 -25.91
CA PHE A 306 -12.14 -12.13 -24.74
C PHE A 306 -13.67 -12.00 -24.66
N MET A 307 -14.33 -11.64 -25.76
CA MET A 307 -15.80 -11.58 -25.81
C MET A 307 -16.43 -12.97 -25.60
N ALA A 308 -15.80 -14.04 -26.09
CA ALA A 308 -16.27 -15.40 -25.83
C ALA A 308 -16.14 -15.80 -24.35
N LEU A 309 -15.02 -15.43 -23.70
CA LEU A 309 -14.79 -15.66 -22.27
C LEU A 309 -15.71 -14.80 -21.40
N SER A 310 -15.86 -13.51 -21.69
CA SER A 310 -16.74 -12.62 -20.94
C SER A 310 -18.19 -13.08 -21.05
N LYS A 311 -18.64 -13.48 -22.24
CA LYS A 311 -19.99 -14.00 -22.46
C LYS A 311 -20.20 -15.36 -21.79
N LYS A 312 -19.15 -16.17 -21.65
CA LYS A 312 -19.19 -17.41 -20.87
C LYS A 312 -19.30 -17.13 -19.37
N MET A 313 -18.54 -16.17 -18.85
CA MET A 313 -18.61 -15.74 -17.45
C MET A 313 -19.97 -15.13 -17.10
N GLU A 314 -20.51 -14.25 -17.95
CA GLU A 314 -21.84 -13.64 -17.78
C GLU A 314 -22.96 -14.70 -17.83
N LYS A 315 -22.80 -15.74 -18.67
CA LYS A 315 -23.73 -16.88 -18.73
C LYS A 315 -23.59 -17.82 -17.54
N ASP A 316 -22.40 -17.97 -16.97
CA ASP A 316 -22.15 -18.77 -15.77
C ASP A 316 -22.66 -18.07 -14.50
N GLU A 317 -22.64 -16.73 -14.46
CA GLU A 317 -23.24 -15.91 -13.39
C GLU A 317 -24.78 -15.95 -13.44
N GLN A 318 -25.36 -16.13 -14.63
CA GLN A 318 -26.80 -16.34 -14.85
C GLN A 318 -27.26 -17.80 -14.71
N LYS A 319 -26.37 -18.75 -14.36
CA LYS A 319 -26.80 -20.15 -14.21
C LYS A 319 -27.74 -20.29 -13.00
N PRO A 320 -28.95 -20.86 -13.19
CA PRO A 320 -29.92 -21.06 -12.11
C PRO A 320 -29.42 -22.00 -11.01
N THR A 321 -28.34 -22.75 -11.23
CA THR A 321 -27.73 -23.60 -10.20
C THR A 321 -27.16 -22.83 -9.02
N VAL A 322 -26.58 -21.64 -9.23
CA VAL A 322 -26.07 -20.80 -8.12
C VAL A 322 -27.22 -20.23 -7.30
N TRP A 323 -28.30 -19.83 -7.96
CA TRP A 323 -29.53 -19.38 -7.31
C TRP A 323 -30.22 -20.50 -6.52
N VAL A 324 -30.26 -21.72 -7.06
CA VAL A 324 -30.82 -22.89 -6.37
C VAL A 324 -29.98 -23.27 -5.14
N LEU A 325 -28.65 -23.20 -5.22
CA LEU A 325 -27.76 -23.43 -4.08
C LEU A 325 -27.91 -22.35 -3.00
N HIS A 326 -28.02 -21.07 -3.39
CA HIS A 326 -28.27 -20.00 -2.44
C HIS A 326 -29.65 -20.13 -1.78
N LEU A 327 -30.71 -20.39 -2.55
CA LEU A 327 -32.06 -20.61 -2.01
C LEU A 327 -32.10 -21.81 -1.07
N ALA A 328 -31.46 -22.93 -1.43
CA ALA A 328 -31.35 -24.09 -0.56
C ALA A 328 -30.60 -23.78 0.74
N SER A 329 -29.50 -23.01 0.67
CA SER A 329 -28.74 -22.59 1.86
C SER A 329 -29.56 -21.69 2.78
N THR A 330 -30.31 -20.72 2.23
CA THR A 330 -31.16 -19.82 3.02
C THR A 330 -32.33 -20.56 3.66
N PHE A 331 -32.88 -21.57 2.97
CA PHE A 331 -33.95 -22.41 3.51
C PHE A 331 -33.44 -23.30 4.66
N LEU A 332 -32.23 -23.85 4.52
CA LEU A 332 -31.60 -24.65 5.58
C LEU A 332 -31.31 -23.81 6.83
N ILE A 333 -30.80 -22.58 6.65
CA ILE A 333 -30.57 -21.63 7.75
C ILE A 333 -31.89 -21.29 8.45
N ALA A 334 -32.96 -21.01 7.69
CA ALA A 334 -34.27 -20.73 8.27
C ALA A 334 -34.82 -21.90 9.08
N LEU A 335 -34.68 -23.14 8.59
CA LEU A 335 -35.10 -24.34 9.34
C LEU A 335 -34.31 -24.52 10.64
N VAL A 336 -32.99 -24.33 10.61
CA VAL A 336 -32.13 -24.44 11.80
C VAL A 336 -32.50 -23.36 12.83
N LEU A 337 -32.70 -22.12 12.39
CA LEU A 337 -33.13 -21.03 13.28
C LEU A 337 -34.50 -21.31 13.89
N THR A 338 -35.44 -21.84 13.11
CA THR A 338 -36.78 -22.18 13.60
C THR A 338 -36.72 -23.31 14.64
N ALA A 339 -35.91 -24.35 14.40
CA ALA A 339 -35.69 -25.43 15.35
C ALA A 339 -34.98 -24.97 16.63
N LEU A 340 -34.05 -24.01 16.53
CA LEU A 340 -33.42 -23.40 17.70
C LEU A 340 -34.41 -22.56 18.50
N CYS A 341 -35.26 -21.77 17.83
CA CYS A 341 -36.30 -21.00 18.50
C CYS A 341 -37.29 -21.90 19.24
N THR A 342 -37.74 -23.01 18.65
CA THR A 342 -38.64 -23.95 19.34
C THR A 342 -37.96 -24.61 20.54
N LEU A 343 -36.68 -24.98 20.43
CA LEU A 343 -35.89 -25.49 21.56
C LEU A 343 -35.75 -24.48 22.71
N ILE A 344 -35.56 -23.20 22.38
CA ILE A 344 -35.48 -22.13 23.38
C ILE A 344 -36.84 -21.94 24.08
N VAL A 345 -37.94 -21.93 23.34
CA VAL A 345 -39.29 -21.79 23.90
C VAL A 345 -39.60 -22.95 24.86
N VAL A 346 -39.33 -24.20 24.46
CA VAL A 346 -39.53 -25.36 25.33
C VAL A 346 -38.71 -25.26 26.63
N LYS A 347 -37.44 -24.84 26.53
CA LYS A 347 -36.61 -24.65 27.73
C LYS A 347 -37.09 -23.51 28.64
N ILE A 348 -37.72 -22.48 28.08
CA ILE A 348 -38.30 -21.38 28.85
C ILE A 348 -39.55 -21.87 29.60
N ASP A 349 -40.39 -22.69 28.96
CA ASP A 349 -41.57 -23.27 29.61
C ASP A 349 -41.18 -24.22 30.76
N ASP A 350 -40.13 -25.04 30.57
CA ASP A 350 -39.57 -25.88 31.64
C ASP A 350 -39.04 -25.04 32.81
N LEU A 351 -38.39 -23.91 32.51
CA LEU A 351 -37.89 -22.99 33.54
C LEU A 351 -39.04 -22.31 34.28
N HIS A 352 -40.13 -21.98 33.59
CA HIS A 352 -41.30 -21.37 34.22
C HIS A 352 -41.99 -22.32 35.19
N GLN A 353 -42.18 -23.59 34.80
CA GLN A 353 -42.69 -24.63 35.70
C GLN A 353 -41.77 -24.86 36.91
N TYR A 354 -40.45 -24.82 36.72
CA TYR A 354 -39.50 -24.94 37.82
C TYR A 354 -39.62 -23.77 38.81
N VAL A 355 -39.81 -22.54 38.33
CA VAL A 355 -40.00 -21.37 39.19
C VAL A 355 -41.31 -21.46 39.99
N GLU A 356 -42.43 -21.85 39.36
CA GLU A 356 -43.71 -22.04 40.07
C GLU A 356 -43.61 -23.14 41.16
N TYR A 357 -42.89 -24.22 40.86
CA TYR A 357 -42.62 -25.28 41.83
C TYR A 357 -41.82 -24.77 43.04
N MET A 358 -40.76 -23.99 42.80
CA MET A 358 -39.94 -23.41 43.87
C MET A 358 -40.72 -22.37 44.71
N GLU A 359 -41.60 -21.58 44.10
CA GLU A 359 -42.50 -20.68 44.85
C GLU A 359 -43.47 -21.45 45.75
N THR A 360 -43.96 -22.60 45.29
CA THR A 360 -44.86 -23.46 46.07
C THR A 360 -44.14 -24.05 47.28
N ILE A 361 -42.90 -24.52 47.11
CA ILE A 361 -42.06 -24.99 48.23
C ILE A 361 -41.80 -23.86 49.23
N ALA A 362 -41.40 -22.67 48.74
CA ALA A 362 -41.11 -21.53 49.61
C ALA A 362 -42.33 -21.10 50.45
N LYS A 363 -43.54 -21.13 49.88
CA LYS A 363 -44.78 -20.87 50.63
C LYS A 363 -45.05 -21.92 51.69
N ALA A 364 -44.84 -23.20 51.39
CA ALA A 364 -45.02 -24.29 52.35
C ALA A 364 -44.02 -24.21 53.52
N GLU A 365 -42.75 -23.84 53.26
CA GLU A 365 -41.75 -23.65 54.32
C GLU A 365 -42.11 -22.49 55.26
N ILE A 366 -42.66 -21.39 54.74
CA ILE A 366 -43.11 -20.24 55.54
C ILE A 366 -44.30 -20.62 56.44
N GLU A 367 -45.24 -21.44 55.95
CA GLU A 367 -46.38 -21.92 56.76
C GLU A 367 -45.91 -22.82 57.91
N VAL A 368 -45.00 -23.76 57.64
CA VAL A 368 -44.42 -24.62 58.70
C VAL A 368 -43.69 -23.80 59.75
N HIS A 369 -42.98 -22.73 59.38
CA HIS A 369 -42.26 -21.90 60.34
C HIS A 369 -43.15 -21.00 61.20
N ASN A 370 -44.41 -20.78 60.84
CA ASN A 370 -45.37 -19.99 61.62
C ASN A 370 -46.21 -20.84 62.60
N GLU A 371 -46.19 -22.17 62.47
CA GLU A 371 -46.88 -23.10 63.38
C GLU A 371 -46.00 -23.61 64.54
N TYR A 372 -44.69 -23.36 64.50
CA TYR A 372 -43.74 -23.61 65.60
C TYR A 372 -43.30 -22.31 66.26
#